data_AF-A0A4Z2FC13-F1
#
_entry.id   AF-A0A4Z2FC13-F1
#
_cell.length_a   1.000
_cell.length_b   1.000
_cell.length_c   1.000
_cell.angle_alpha   90.00
_cell.angle_beta   90.00
_cell.angle_gamma   90.00
#
_symmetry.space_group_name_H-M   'P 1'
#
loop_
_entity.id
_entity.type
_entity.pdbx_description
1 polymer ?
#
loop_
_entity_poly.entity_id
_entity_poly.type
_entity_poly.pdbx_seq_one_letter_code
_entity_poly.pdbx_strand_id
1 'polypeptide(L)'
;MCEVFNKFLMGMREFFKDYFLGFWDYETPKVMVVKNKTLGAIYRSVQFLVITYFIWYVFISQKAYQDSETRPESSVYTRMKGIAVHGEDILDTVEYARPSEGGDVISTILRREVTYDQKHGHCAEHFSVTKANCSTDSDCLKDEMDFEGHGKKTGRCVRYYNFTFKTCEIQTWCPIEKYGRVREPPLEKAINFTVFIRNSIHFPKFKVLRGNIKDVSSKRDMHKYLNKCHYDEEKEPYCPNFRLGYIADKANEDFTELCRTGGVIGVFINWKCNLDLDPSNCKPTYSFRRLDLRKDQANSGYYYRFAKFYSRDGVESRTLIKAYGIRLDVIVHGHAGKFSPIPTIISTVTALGSVGICTIFCDWILLTFIDKNEVYSDRKFDEVIKEPAAPLPTELSYIDSFGSNHSDLSDGVPL
;
A
#
# COMPACT_ATOMS: atom_id res chain seq x y z
N MET A 1 33.21 -73.72 -1.44
CA MET A 1 33.00 -72.27 -1.62
C MET A 1 31.98 -71.92 -2.72
N CYS A 2 31.76 -72.75 -3.75
CA CYS A 2 30.79 -72.45 -4.83
C CYS A 2 29.29 -72.55 -4.48
N GLU A 3 28.86 -73.49 -3.64
CA GLU A 3 27.42 -73.69 -3.38
C GLU A 3 26.77 -72.61 -2.50
N VAL A 4 27.51 -72.08 -1.53
CA VAL A 4 27.03 -71.02 -0.63
C VAL A 4 26.88 -69.70 -1.39
N PHE A 5 27.79 -69.40 -2.32
CA PHE A 5 27.73 -68.20 -3.16
C PHE A 5 26.56 -68.25 -4.16
N ASN A 6 26.26 -69.42 -4.75
CA ASN A 6 25.10 -69.60 -5.63
C ASN A 6 23.76 -69.48 -4.90
N LYS A 7 23.64 -69.99 -3.65
CA LYS A 7 22.45 -69.79 -2.82
C LYS A 7 22.22 -68.33 -2.44
N PHE A 8 23.30 -67.59 -2.15
CA PHE A 8 23.23 -66.16 -1.83
C PHE A 8 22.84 -65.32 -3.07
N LEU A 9 23.38 -65.65 -4.26
CA LEU A 9 22.99 -65.01 -5.52
C LEU A 9 21.53 -65.30 -5.93
N MET A 10 21.04 -66.53 -5.71
CA MET A 10 19.63 -66.87 -5.94
C MET A 10 18.70 -66.16 -4.95
N GLY A 11 19.05 -66.12 -3.66
CA GLY A 11 18.28 -65.40 -2.63
C GLY A 11 18.24 -63.89 -2.87
N MET A 12 19.35 -63.28 -3.29
CA MET A 12 19.34 -61.89 -3.74
C MET A 12 18.51 -61.70 -5.02
N ARG A 13 18.57 -62.62 -5.99
CA ARG A 13 17.77 -62.52 -7.21
C ARG A 13 16.27 -62.61 -6.94
N GLU A 14 15.85 -63.49 -6.03
CA GLU A 14 14.46 -63.61 -5.57
C GLU A 14 14.05 -62.37 -4.78
N PHE A 15 14.89 -61.88 -3.85
CA PHE A 15 14.62 -60.66 -3.09
C PHE A 15 14.53 -59.41 -3.98
N PHE A 16 15.43 -59.24 -4.95
CA PHE A 16 15.36 -58.15 -5.92
C PHE A 16 14.14 -58.29 -6.84
N LYS A 17 13.73 -59.52 -7.17
CA LYS A 17 12.53 -59.77 -7.97
C LYS A 17 11.26 -59.45 -7.19
N ASP A 18 11.17 -59.84 -5.91
CA ASP A 18 10.03 -59.54 -5.04
C ASP A 18 9.96 -58.06 -4.69
N TYR A 19 11.10 -57.40 -4.47
CA TYR A 19 11.17 -55.95 -4.28
C TYR A 19 10.77 -55.19 -5.55
N PHE A 20 11.22 -55.65 -6.73
CA PHE A 20 10.86 -55.03 -8.01
C PHE A 20 9.39 -55.27 -8.39
N LEU A 21 8.83 -56.42 -8.02
CA LEU A 21 7.41 -56.72 -8.21
C LEU A 21 6.55 -55.91 -7.24
N GLY A 22 6.91 -55.86 -5.95
CA GLY A 22 6.25 -55.03 -4.95
C GLY A 22 6.34 -53.52 -5.24
N PHE A 23 7.39 -53.07 -5.93
CA PHE A 23 7.50 -51.68 -6.39
C PHE A 23 6.42 -51.29 -7.40
N TRP A 24 5.88 -52.25 -8.16
CA TRP A 24 4.80 -52.03 -9.12
C TRP A 24 3.40 -52.32 -8.57
N ASP A 25 3.30 -52.71 -7.30
CA ASP A 25 2.01 -52.93 -6.66
C ASP A 25 1.32 -51.59 -6.37
N TYR A 26 0.03 -51.52 -6.73
CA TYR A 26 -0.83 -50.37 -6.48
C TYR A 26 -1.84 -50.69 -5.39
N GLU A 27 -1.61 -50.17 -4.19
CA GLU A 27 -2.50 -50.35 -3.05
C GLU A 27 -3.72 -49.44 -3.14
N THR A 28 -4.90 -50.00 -2.90
CA THR A 28 -6.15 -49.24 -2.80
C THR A 28 -6.88 -49.57 -1.51
N PRO A 29 -7.46 -48.57 -0.82
CA PRO A 29 -8.21 -48.83 0.40
C PRO A 29 -9.50 -49.58 0.06
N LYS A 30 -9.83 -50.58 0.89
CA LYS A 30 -11.14 -51.25 0.83
C LYS A 30 -12.23 -50.27 1.29
N VAL A 31 -13.19 -49.97 0.42
CA VAL A 31 -14.26 -49.00 0.70
C VAL A 31 -15.59 -49.70 1.04
N MET A 32 -16.31 -49.18 2.04
CA MET A 32 -17.67 -49.60 2.37
C MET A 32 -18.69 -48.70 1.67
N VAL A 33 -19.70 -49.30 1.03
CA VAL A 33 -20.81 -48.56 0.39
C VAL A 33 -22.07 -48.66 1.23
N VAL A 34 -22.47 -47.55 1.87
CA VAL A 34 -23.68 -47.45 2.68
C VAL A 34 -24.89 -47.08 1.79
N LYS A 35 -25.88 -47.98 1.69
CA LYS A 35 -27.11 -47.77 0.91
C LYS A 35 -28.24 -47.16 1.76
N ASN A 36 -28.04 -45.95 2.27
CA ASN A 36 -29.05 -45.21 3.03
C ASN A 36 -29.44 -43.91 2.30
N LYS A 37 -30.74 -43.74 1.97
CA LYS A 37 -31.24 -42.57 1.23
C LYS A 37 -31.05 -41.25 1.98
N THR A 38 -31.24 -41.24 3.30
CA THR A 38 -31.11 -40.03 4.13
C THR A 38 -29.66 -39.57 4.20
N LEU A 39 -28.74 -40.48 4.47
CA LEU A 39 -27.31 -40.18 4.49
C LEU A 39 -26.80 -39.78 3.10
N GLY A 40 -27.25 -40.47 2.05
CA GLY A 40 -26.90 -40.12 0.67
C GLY A 40 -27.38 -38.72 0.27
N ALA A 41 -28.58 -38.32 0.70
CA ALA A 41 -29.08 -36.97 0.49
C ALA A 41 -28.21 -35.93 1.22
N ILE A 42 -27.90 -36.15 2.51
CA ILE A 42 -27.02 -35.28 3.29
C ILE A 42 -25.64 -35.14 2.62
N TYR A 43 -25.01 -36.27 2.25
CA TYR A 43 -23.71 -36.28 1.59
C TYR A 43 -23.71 -35.48 0.28
N ARG A 44 -24.73 -35.68 -0.57
CA ARG A 44 -24.85 -34.92 -1.83
C ARG A 44 -25.16 -33.44 -1.61
N SER A 45 -25.96 -33.09 -0.60
CA SER A 45 -26.24 -31.70 -0.25
C SER A 45 -24.98 -30.97 0.24
N VAL A 46 -24.20 -31.57 1.13
CA VAL A 46 -22.94 -30.98 1.61
C VAL A 46 -21.94 -30.86 0.45
N GLN A 47 -21.80 -31.89 -0.37
CA GLN A 47 -20.96 -31.85 -1.57
C GLN A 47 -21.37 -30.71 -2.51
N PHE A 48 -22.68 -30.53 -2.76
CA PHE A 48 -23.20 -29.45 -3.58
C PHE A 48 -22.89 -28.07 -3.01
N LEU A 49 -23.02 -27.88 -1.69
CA LEU A 49 -22.67 -26.62 -1.02
C LEU A 49 -21.19 -26.29 -1.16
N VAL A 50 -20.30 -27.27 -0.94
CA VAL A 50 -18.85 -27.09 -1.11
C VAL A 50 -18.50 -26.74 -2.54
N ILE A 51 -19.03 -27.48 -3.52
CA ILE A 51 -18.79 -27.20 -4.95
C ILE A 51 -19.29 -25.80 -5.33
N THR A 52 -20.49 -25.42 -4.87
CA THR A 52 -21.07 -24.09 -5.13
C THR A 52 -20.20 -22.99 -4.53
N TYR A 53 -19.68 -23.18 -3.32
CA TYR A 53 -18.75 -22.24 -2.69
C TYR A 53 -17.49 -22.06 -3.54
N PHE A 54 -16.84 -23.15 -3.98
CA PHE A 54 -15.65 -23.04 -4.81
C PHE A 54 -15.93 -22.35 -6.15
N ILE A 55 -17.00 -22.75 -6.85
CA ILE A 55 -17.34 -22.16 -8.15
C ILE A 55 -17.68 -20.66 -7.99
N TRP A 56 -18.59 -20.31 -7.08
CA TRP A 56 -19.10 -18.95 -6.97
C TRP A 56 -18.13 -18.01 -6.24
N TYR A 57 -17.62 -18.42 -5.08
CA TYR A 57 -16.77 -17.56 -4.28
C TYR A 57 -15.32 -17.58 -4.76
N VAL A 58 -14.71 -18.76 -4.84
CA VAL A 58 -13.26 -18.88 -5.14
C VAL A 58 -12.96 -18.58 -6.61
N PHE A 59 -13.70 -19.21 -7.54
CA PHE A 59 -13.46 -19.00 -8.97
C PHE A 59 -14.09 -17.71 -9.50
N ILE A 60 -15.35 -17.41 -9.22
CA ILE A 60 -16.01 -16.22 -9.81
C ILE A 60 -15.68 -14.94 -9.05
N SER A 61 -15.91 -14.88 -7.73
CA SER A 61 -15.75 -13.66 -6.94
C SER A 61 -14.28 -13.28 -6.71
N GLN A 62 -13.47 -14.24 -6.24
CA GLN A 62 -12.04 -14.03 -5.96
C GLN A 62 -11.14 -14.18 -7.19
N LYS A 63 -11.68 -14.70 -8.31
CA LYS A 63 -10.92 -14.93 -9.55
C LYS A 63 -9.63 -15.72 -9.35
N ALA A 64 -9.68 -16.77 -8.53
CA ALA A 64 -8.49 -17.56 -8.20
C ALA A 64 -7.83 -18.26 -9.41
N TYR A 65 -8.51 -18.32 -10.57
CA TYR A 65 -7.94 -18.79 -11.83
C TYR A 65 -6.97 -17.78 -12.49
N GLN A 66 -6.95 -16.54 -12.01
CA GLN A 66 -6.07 -15.50 -12.52
C GLN A 66 -4.79 -15.45 -11.71
N ASP A 67 -3.69 -15.28 -12.41
CA ASP A 67 -2.48 -14.76 -11.82
C ASP A 67 -2.61 -13.23 -11.72
N SER A 68 -2.17 -12.64 -10.62
CA SER A 68 -2.35 -11.22 -10.34
C SER A 68 -1.02 -10.48 -10.18
N GLU A 69 -1.06 -9.17 -10.47
CA GLU A 69 0.03 -8.23 -10.30
C GLU A 69 -0.51 -6.98 -9.60
N THR A 70 0.05 -6.67 -8.43
CA THR A 70 -0.36 -5.55 -7.55
C THR A 70 0.64 -4.39 -7.53
N ARG A 71 1.80 -4.56 -8.16
CA ARG A 71 2.90 -3.58 -8.20
C ARG A 71 3.24 -3.20 -9.64
N PRO A 72 2.40 -2.39 -10.29
CA PRO A 72 2.71 -1.86 -11.61
C PRO A 72 3.76 -0.75 -11.52
N GLU A 73 4.44 -0.53 -12.64
CA GLU A 73 5.25 0.66 -12.87
C GLU A 73 4.31 1.80 -13.30
N SER A 74 4.40 2.96 -12.63
CA SER A 74 3.56 4.11 -12.97
C SER A 74 4.39 5.35 -13.21
N SER A 75 4.05 6.11 -14.25
CA SER A 75 4.58 7.45 -14.51
C SER A 75 3.44 8.45 -14.45
N VAL A 76 3.66 9.55 -13.73
CA VAL A 76 2.70 10.64 -13.57
C VAL A 76 3.36 11.95 -14.01
N TYR A 77 2.62 12.73 -14.78
CA TYR A 77 2.98 14.08 -15.15
C TYR A 77 1.79 15.00 -14.92
N THR A 78 2.00 16.04 -14.14
CA THR A 78 0.98 17.04 -13.80
C THR A 78 1.34 18.41 -14.33
N ARG A 79 0.35 19.15 -14.84
CA ARG A 79 0.54 20.55 -15.23
C ARG A 79 -0.69 21.37 -14.85
N MET A 80 -0.50 22.46 -14.13
CA MET A 80 -1.57 23.41 -13.86
C MET A 80 -1.75 24.40 -15.02
N LYS A 81 -2.98 24.85 -15.21
CA LYS A 81 -3.36 25.92 -16.15
C LYS A 81 -4.42 26.81 -15.53
N GLY A 82 -4.25 28.10 -15.69
CA GLY A 82 -5.13 29.12 -15.14
C GLY A 82 -4.41 30.46 -15.09
N ILE A 83 -5.18 31.53 -15.20
CA ILE A 83 -4.70 32.90 -15.06
C ILE A 83 -5.68 33.59 -14.12
N ALA A 84 -5.16 34.37 -13.17
CA ALA A 84 -6.00 35.17 -12.30
C ALA A 84 -5.43 36.58 -12.13
N VAL A 85 -6.33 37.54 -12.07
CA VAL A 85 -6.01 38.93 -11.70
C VAL A 85 -6.02 39.03 -10.18
N HIS A 86 -4.93 39.54 -9.62
CA HIS A 86 -4.70 39.69 -8.19
C HIS A 86 -4.28 41.14 -7.89
N GLY A 87 -5.25 42.00 -7.55
CA GLY A 87 -5.01 43.44 -7.50
C GLY A 87 -4.71 43.97 -8.89
N GLU A 88 -3.55 44.60 -9.06
CA GLU A 88 -3.05 45.10 -10.36
C GLU A 88 -2.20 44.05 -11.10
N ASP A 89 -1.79 42.98 -10.41
CA ASP A 89 -0.93 41.95 -10.97
C ASP A 89 -1.73 40.84 -11.69
N ILE A 90 -1.12 40.25 -12.71
CA ILE A 90 -1.61 39.05 -13.37
C ILE A 90 -0.74 37.88 -12.92
N LEU A 91 -1.37 36.87 -12.32
CA LEU A 91 -0.72 35.63 -11.90
C LEU A 91 -0.95 34.54 -12.94
N ASP A 92 0.15 33.97 -13.44
CA ASP A 92 0.18 32.81 -14.30
C ASP A 92 0.73 31.57 -13.55
N THR A 93 0.83 30.45 -14.26
CA THR A 93 1.28 29.16 -13.73
C THR A 93 2.64 29.22 -13.02
N VAL A 94 3.57 30.07 -13.46
CA VAL A 94 4.92 30.22 -12.90
C VAL A 94 4.90 30.88 -11.52
N GLU A 95 3.91 31.74 -11.26
CA GLU A 95 3.77 32.40 -9.97
C GLU A 95 3.13 31.51 -8.90
N TYR A 96 2.14 30.69 -9.27
CA TYR A 96 1.37 29.91 -8.30
C TYR A 96 1.66 28.40 -8.28
N ALA A 97 2.17 27.78 -9.34
CA ALA A 97 2.37 26.32 -9.39
C ALA A 97 3.81 25.93 -9.02
N ARG A 98 3.97 24.93 -8.14
CA ARG A 98 5.27 24.40 -7.68
C ARG A 98 5.22 22.90 -7.40
N PRO A 99 6.23 22.09 -7.78
CA PRO A 99 7.35 22.42 -8.65
C PRO A 99 6.89 22.68 -10.09
N SER A 100 7.68 23.41 -10.88
CA SER A 100 7.34 23.77 -12.26
C SER A 100 7.45 22.60 -13.24
N GLU A 101 8.29 21.63 -12.91
CA GLU A 101 8.50 20.40 -13.67
C GLU A 101 7.26 19.49 -13.62
N GLY A 102 6.44 19.63 -12.57
CA GLY A 102 5.36 18.70 -12.25
C GLY A 102 5.89 17.35 -11.74
N GLY A 103 4.98 16.39 -11.58
CA GLY A 103 5.33 15.05 -11.13
C GLY A 103 4.12 14.33 -10.55
N ASP A 104 4.35 13.50 -9.54
CA ASP A 104 3.34 12.96 -8.66
C ASP A 104 2.84 14.00 -7.64
N VAL A 105 3.66 14.99 -7.29
CA VAL A 105 3.31 16.07 -6.36
C VAL A 105 3.30 17.42 -7.06
N ILE A 106 2.19 18.16 -6.92
CA ILE A 106 2.09 19.54 -7.39
C ILE A 106 1.30 20.40 -6.40
N SER A 107 1.82 21.58 -6.10
CA SER A 107 1.22 22.56 -5.20
C SER A 107 0.78 23.79 -5.97
N THR A 108 -0.36 24.36 -5.56
CA THR A 108 -0.82 25.68 -6.01
C THR A 108 -0.85 26.65 -4.84
N ILE A 109 -0.28 27.84 -5.03
CA ILE A 109 -0.28 28.92 -4.05
C ILE A 109 -1.61 29.67 -4.15
N LEU A 110 -2.34 29.72 -3.04
CA LEU A 110 -3.64 30.40 -2.97
C LEU A 110 -3.56 31.70 -2.17
N ARG A 111 -2.62 31.83 -1.24
CA ARG A 111 -2.43 33.03 -0.43
C ARG A 111 -0.96 33.19 -0.08
N ARG A 112 -0.47 34.44 -0.07
CA ARG A 112 0.93 34.75 0.25
C ARG A 112 1.00 35.74 1.41
N GLU A 113 1.99 35.54 2.27
CA GLU A 113 2.46 36.56 3.21
C GLU A 113 3.89 36.91 2.78
N VAL A 114 4.10 38.17 2.38
CA VAL A 114 5.34 38.62 1.74
C VAL A 114 6.06 39.60 2.65
N THR A 115 7.35 39.37 2.87
CA THR A 115 8.25 40.31 3.55
C THR A 115 9.26 40.81 2.52
N TYR A 116 9.06 42.05 2.08
CA TYR A 116 9.86 42.68 1.03
C TYR A 116 11.21 43.17 1.57
N ASP A 117 12.20 43.22 0.66
CA ASP A 117 13.48 43.91 0.88
C ASP A 117 14.19 43.51 2.20
N GLN A 118 14.12 42.23 2.57
CA GLN A 118 14.93 41.74 3.69
C GLN A 118 16.41 41.85 3.30
N LYS A 119 17.21 42.42 4.20
CA LYS A 119 18.67 42.51 4.05
C LYS A 119 19.37 41.98 5.28
N HIS A 120 20.59 41.49 5.11
CA HIS A 120 21.40 41.14 6.27
C HIS A 120 21.69 42.39 7.11
N GLY A 121 21.37 42.33 8.39
CA GLY A 121 21.55 43.45 9.30
C GLY A 121 21.18 43.11 10.73
N HIS A 122 20.91 44.15 11.51
CA HIS A 122 20.50 44.05 12.91
C HIS A 122 19.08 44.60 13.07
N CYS A 123 18.23 43.85 13.76
CA CYS A 123 16.87 44.27 14.06
C CYS A 123 16.37 43.64 15.36
N ALA A 124 15.29 44.20 15.90
CA ALA A 124 14.61 43.69 17.08
C ALA A 124 13.97 42.32 16.81
N GLU A 125 14.21 41.33 17.68
CA GLU A 125 13.56 40.01 17.65
C GLU A 125 12.06 40.10 17.96
N HIS A 126 11.27 39.14 17.46
CA HIS A 126 9.83 39.13 17.72
C HIS A 126 9.52 38.78 19.18
N PHE A 127 8.69 39.59 19.83
CA PHE A 127 8.30 39.45 21.26
C PHE A 127 7.68 38.09 21.66
N SER A 128 7.21 37.29 20.69
CA SER A 128 6.66 35.94 20.98
C SER A 128 7.70 34.84 21.05
N VAL A 129 8.96 35.13 20.71
CA VAL A 129 10.06 34.19 20.92
C VAL A 129 10.43 34.18 22.41
N THR A 130 10.65 32.99 22.96
CA THR A 130 11.06 32.83 24.35
C THR A 130 12.36 33.60 24.63
N LYS A 131 12.42 34.36 25.73
CA LYS A 131 13.56 35.22 26.09
C LYS A 131 13.90 36.33 25.06
N ALA A 132 12.94 36.73 24.22
CA ALA A 132 13.12 37.88 23.34
C ALA A 132 12.89 39.22 24.03
N ASN A 133 11.96 39.29 24.99
CA ASN A 133 11.68 40.51 25.73
C ASN A 133 12.82 40.80 26.72
N CYS A 134 13.26 42.05 26.77
CA CYS A 134 14.36 42.49 27.63
C CYS A 134 14.01 43.84 28.27
N SER A 135 14.62 44.14 29.41
CA SER A 135 14.59 45.48 30.02
C SER A 135 15.95 46.17 29.89
N THR A 136 17.02 45.39 30.01
CA THR A 136 18.42 45.82 30.00
C THR A 136 19.24 44.98 29.01
N ASP A 137 20.40 45.52 28.60
CA ASP A 137 21.28 44.83 27.66
C ASP A 137 21.82 43.49 28.22
N SER A 138 21.95 43.37 29.53
CA SER A 138 22.38 42.12 30.20
C SER A 138 21.39 40.97 30.06
N ASP A 139 20.11 41.26 29.78
CA ASP A 139 19.10 40.23 29.56
C ASP A 139 19.31 39.50 28.21
N CYS A 140 20.04 40.13 27.29
CA CYS A 140 20.35 39.60 25.97
C CYS A 140 21.75 38.99 25.99
N LEU A 141 21.85 37.66 26.09
CA LEU A 141 23.13 36.98 26.02
C LEU A 141 23.70 37.09 24.61
N LYS A 142 24.88 37.68 24.49
CA LYS A 142 25.56 37.85 23.21
C LYS A 142 25.93 36.49 22.62
N ASP A 143 25.77 36.38 21.30
CA ASP A 143 26.07 35.19 20.51
C ASP A 143 25.17 33.97 20.81
N GLU A 144 24.17 34.11 21.68
CA GLU A 144 23.13 33.10 21.90
C GLU A 144 22.23 33.01 20.65
N MET A 145 21.91 31.77 20.28
CA MET A 145 20.94 31.44 19.23
C MET A 145 19.86 30.56 19.84
N ASP A 146 18.62 31.06 19.85
CA ASP A 146 17.46 30.28 20.27
C ASP A 146 16.96 29.44 19.09
N PHE A 147 16.62 28.16 19.33
CA PHE A 147 16.10 27.27 18.27
C PHE A 147 14.81 27.80 17.61
N GLU A 148 13.97 28.49 18.37
CA GLU A 148 12.76 29.16 17.86
C GLU A 148 13.00 30.64 17.49
N GLY A 149 14.23 31.13 17.66
CA GLY A 149 14.64 32.49 17.31
C GLY A 149 14.91 32.62 15.81
N HIS A 150 14.91 33.86 15.33
CA HIS A 150 15.14 34.17 13.91
C HIS A 150 16.60 34.50 13.59
N GLY A 151 17.46 34.59 14.60
CA GLY A 151 18.86 34.97 14.42
C GLY A 151 19.70 34.93 15.69
N LYS A 152 20.92 35.44 15.55
CA LYS A 152 21.95 35.46 16.60
C LYS A 152 21.85 36.75 17.42
N LYS A 153 21.74 36.68 18.75
CA LYS A 153 21.63 37.86 19.63
C LYS A 153 22.93 38.67 19.64
N THR A 154 22.82 40.01 19.52
CA THR A 154 23.98 40.92 19.54
C THR A 154 24.40 41.33 20.95
N GLY A 155 23.53 41.10 21.93
CA GLY A 155 23.71 41.52 23.32
C GLY A 155 23.14 42.90 23.66
N ARG A 156 22.34 43.51 22.76
CA ARG A 156 21.69 44.81 23.00
C ARG A 156 20.19 44.66 23.17
N CYS A 157 19.60 45.44 24.07
CA CYS A 157 18.17 45.52 24.29
C CYS A 157 17.59 46.77 23.61
N VAL A 158 16.96 46.57 22.46
CA VAL A 158 16.46 47.66 21.60
C VAL A 158 14.94 47.78 21.68
N ARG A 159 14.43 48.97 21.38
CA ARG A 159 12.99 49.20 21.30
C ARG A 159 12.39 48.39 20.14
N TYR A 160 11.28 47.71 20.38
CA TYR A 160 10.62 46.92 19.34
C TYR A 160 9.88 47.85 18.36
N TYR A 161 10.59 48.29 17.32
CA TYR A 161 10.08 49.21 16.29
C TYR A 161 9.31 50.41 16.88
N ASN A 162 8.03 50.58 16.54
CA ASN A 162 7.20 51.70 17.02
C ASN A 162 6.50 51.43 18.38
N PHE A 163 6.76 50.29 19.03
CA PHE A 163 6.11 49.92 20.30
C PHE A 163 6.88 50.43 21.52
N THR A 164 6.25 50.44 22.70
CA THR A 164 6.84 50.96 23.94
C THR A 164 7.76 49.96 24.66
N PHE A 165 7.59 48.66 24.41
CA PHE A 165 8.41 47.60 25.00
C PHE A 165 9.71 47.37 24.20
N LYS A 166 10.66 46.68 24.83
CA LYS A 166 11.98 46.36 24.25
C LYS A 166 12.17 44.86 24.07
N THR A 167 12.97 44.51 23.08
CA THR A 167 13.36 43.14 22.74
C THR A 167 14.83 43.08 22.37
N CYS A 168 15.44 41.90 22.48
CA CYS A 168 16.82 41.71 22.09
C CYS A 168 17.03 41.99 20.59
N GLU A 169 18.13 42.67 20.29
CA GLU A 169 18.61 42.86 18.93
C GLU A 169 19.29 41.57 18.43
N ILE A 170 18.95 41.16 17.21
CA ILE A 170 19.49 39.99 16.54
C ILE A 170 20.12 40.37 15.21
N GLN A 171 21.15 39.61 14.83
CA GLN A 171 21.76 39.65 13.51
C GLN A 171 21.09 38.60 12.61
N THR A 172 20.32 39.05 11.61
CA THR A 172 19.58 38.19 10.68
C THR A 172 19.14 38.95 9.41
N TRP A 173 18.27 38.34 8.61
CA TRP A 173 17.51 38.99 7.54
C TRP A 173 16.43 39.90 8.13
N CYS A 174 16.65 41.20 8.04
CA CYS A 174 15.82 42.24 8.63
C CYS A 174 15.05 43.02 7.54
N PRO A 175 13.77 43.37 7.76
CA PRO A 175 12.99 43.12 8.98
C PRO A 175 12.52 41.66 9.09
N ILE A 176 12.27 41.20 10.32
CA ILE A 176 11.77 39.83 10.57
C ILE A 176 10.34 39.63 10.02
N GLU A 177 10.03 38.41 9.58
CA GLU A 177 8.75 38.05 8.94
C GLU A 177 7.53 38.51 9.76
N LYS A 178 7.49 38.18 11.06
CA LYS A 178 6.30 38.46 11.88
C LYS A 178 5.99 39.96 12.02
N TYR A 179 6.99 40.81 11.90
CA TYR A 179 6.83 42.27 11.92
C TYR A 179 6.57 42.83 10.51
N GLY A 180 7.40 42.46 9.54
CA GLY A 180 7.41 43.05 8.19
C GLY A 180 6.48 42.40 7.17
N ARG A 181 5.71 41.38 7.54
CA ARG A 181 4.82 40.68 6.60
C ARG A 181 3.66 41.57 6.14
N VAL A 182 3.47 41.58 4.83
CA VAL A 182 2.26 42.05 4.16
C VAL A 182 1.42 40.83 3.80
N ARG A 183 0.16 40.82 4.24
CA ARG A 183 -0.80 39.74 3.93
C ARG A 183 -1.53 40.08 2.65
N GLU A 184 -1.36 39.25 1.63
CA GLU A 184 -2.10 39.37 0.38
C GLU A 184 -3.47 38.68 0.49
N PRO A 185 -4.47 39.13 -0.28
CA PRO A 185 -5.77 38.47 -0.31
C PRO A 185 -5.68 37.04 -0.88
N PRO A 186 -6.65 36.16 -0.58
CA PRO A 186 -6.71 34.83 -1.17
C PRO A 186 -7.06 34.88 -2.67
N LEU A 187 -6.55 33.92 -3.43
CA LEU A 187 -6.79 33.75 -4.85
C LEU A 187 -8.05 32.92 -5.11
N GLU A 188 -9.22 33.47 -4.81
CA GLU A 188 -10.51 32.75 -4.94
C GLU A 188 -10.79 32.27 -6.37
N LYS A 189 -10.33 33.03 -7.38
CA LYS A 189 -10.46 32.64 -8.80
C LYS A 189 -9.75 31.33 -9.14
N ALA A 190 -8.81 30.86 -8.31
CA ALA A 190 -8.12 29.61 -8.48
C ALA A 190 -9.05 28.38 -8.44
N ILE A 191 -10.28 28.52 -7.91
CA ILE A 191 -11.30 27.46 -7.95
C ILE A 191 -11.56 26.94 -9.38
N ASN A 192 -11.40 27.82 -10.38
CA ASN A 192 -11.60 27.51 -11.80
C ASN A 192 -10.32 27.07 -12.51
N PHE A 193 -9.17 27.04 -11.83
CA PHE A 193 -7.94 26.53 -12.42
C PHE A 193 -8.05 25.04 -12.68
N THR A 194 -7.29 24.58 -13.66
CA THR A 194 -7.29 23.19 -14.09
C THR A 194 -5.95 22.54 -13.85
N VAL A 195 -5.98 21.28 -13.45
CA VAL A 195 -4.82 20.40 -13.32
C VAL A 195 -4.94 19.34 -14.39
N PHE A 196 -4.02 19.36 -15.35
CA PHE A 196 -3.85 18.30 -16.32
C PHE A 196 -3.04 17.18 -15.68
N ILE A 197 -3.60 15.98 -15.61
CA ILE A 197 -2.94 14.78 -15.05
C ILE A 197 -2.80 13.75 -16.16
N ARG A 198 -1.56 13.51 -16.58
CA ARG A 198 -1.22 12.40 -17.49
C ARG A 198 -0.63 11.28 -16.67
N ASN A 199 -1.28 10.13 -16.70
CA ASN A 199 -0.79 8.92 -16.05
C ASN A 199 -0.59 7.81 -17.08
N SER A 200 0.53 7.12 -16.98
CA SER A 200 0.84 5.89 -17.72
C SER A 200 1.14 4.79 -16.71
N ILE A 201 0.53 3.63 -16.90
CA ILE A 201 0.67 2.46 -16.05
C ILE A 201 1.13 1.27 -16.87
N HIS A 202 2.12 0.55 -16.37
CA HIS A 202 2.69 -0.61 -17.01
C HIS A 202 2.68 -1.79 -16.04
N PHE A 203 2.11 -2.90 -16.50
CA PHE A 203 2.09 -4.19 -15.80
C PHE A 203 3.17 -5.08 -16.42
N PRO A 204 4.43 -5.05 -15.91
CA PRO A 204 5.56 -5.71 -16.56
C PRO A 204 5.38 -7.22 -16.66
N LYS A 205 4.74 -7.86 -15.67
CA LYS A 205 4.46 -9.31 -15.72
C LYS A 205 3.59 -9.70 -16.91
N PHE A 206 2.62 -8.86 -17.25
CA PHE A 206 1.69 -9.09 -18.36
C PHE A 206 2.04 -8.34 -19.64
N LYS A 207 3.06 -7.46 -19.61
CA LYS A 207 3.50 -6.56 -20.69
C LYS A 207 2.37 -5.67 -21.23
N VAL A 208 1.51 -5.17 -20.33
CA VAL A 208 0.38 -4.30 -20.69
C VAL A 208 0.68 -2.87 -20.27
N LEU A 209 0.75 -1.96 -21.24
CA LEU A 209 0.88 -0.52 -21.03
C LEU A 209 -0.47 0.17 -21.31
N ARG A 210 -0.93 1.00 -20.38
CA ARG A 210 -2.13 1.83 -20.53
C ARG A 210 -1.88 3.26 -20.10
N GLY A 211 -2.69 4.17 -20.65
CA GLY A 211 -2.71 5.58 -20.27
C GLY A 211 -4.13 6.01 -19.92
N ASN A 212 -4.24 7.05 -19.09
CA ASN A 212 -5.54 7.54 -18.63
C ASN A 212 -6.30 8.41 -19.66
N ILE A 213 -5.61 8.85 -20.72
CA ILE A 213 -6.18 9.70 -21.77
C ILE A 213 -6.82 8.81 -22.83
N LYS A 214 -8.02 9.19 -23.28
CA LYS A 214 -8.74 8.51 -24.36
C LYS A 214 -7.85 8.31 -25.58
N ASP A 215 -7.78 7.09 -26.11
CA ASP A 215 -7.10 6.82 -27.38
C ASP A 215 -7.91 7.45 -28.54
N VAL A 216 -7.33 8.45 -29.22
CA VAL A 216 -7.95 9.17 -30.35
C VAL A 216 -7.07 9.00 -31.60
N SER A 217 -7.70 8.70 -32.74
CA SER A 217 -7.02 8.35 -34.00
C SER A 217 -6.21 9.50 -34.63
N SER A 218 -6.60 10.76 -34.40
CA SER A 218 -5.95 11.95 -34.97
C SER A 218 -5.38 12.85 -33.89
N LYS A 219 -4.12 13.29 -34.06
CA LYS A 219 -3.46 14.25 -33.16
C LYS A 219 -4.23 15.58 -33.05
N ARG A 220 -4.90 16.01 -34.13
CA ARG A 220 -5.65 17.28 -34.17
C ARG A 220 -6.90 17.20 -33.29
N ASP A 221 -7.61 16.08 -33.38
CA ASP A 221 -8.83 15.84 -32.58
C ASP A 221 -8.48 15.62 -31.11
N MET A 222 -7.35 14.96 -30.82
CA MET A 222 -6.80 14.88 -29.47
C MET A 222 -6.56 16.27 -28.87
N HIS A 223 -5.90 17.17 -29.62
CA HIS A 223 -5.63 18.52 -29.12
C HIS A 223 -6.92 19.32 -28.89
N LYS A 224 -7.92 19.16 -29.77
CA LYS A 224 -9.24 19.78 -29.61
C LYS A 224 -9.99 19.23 -28.39
N TYR A 225 -9.91 17.92 -28.15
CA TYR A 225 -10.47 17.26 -26.98
C TYR A 225 -9.82 17.77 -25.69
N LEU A 226 -8.48 17.70 -25.61
CA LEU A 226 -7.70 18.10 -24.43
C LEU A 226 -7.84 19.58 -24.06
N ASN A 227 -8.22 20.45 -25.01
CA ASN A 227 -8.45 21.87 -24.70
C ASN A 227 -9.86 22.18 -24.19
N LYS A 228 -10.84 21.29 -24.44
CA LYS A 228 -12.25 21.55 -24.12
C LYS A 228 -12.81 20.64 -23.03
N CYS A 229 -12.26 19.44 -22.89
CA CYS A 229 -12.78 18.49 -21.93
C CYS A 229 -12.51 18.95 -20.50
N HIS A 230 -13.47 18.66 -19.62
CA HIS A 230 -13.30 18.67 -18.18
C HIS A 230 -13.69 17.30 -17.66
N TYR A 231 -12.93 16.82 -16.68
CA TYR A 231 -13.23 15.54 -16.05
C TYR A 231 -14.62 15.56 -15.41
N ASP A 232 -15.38 14.51 -15.70
CA ASP A 232 -16.64 14.17 -15.07
C ASP A 232 -16.72 12.64 -15.00
N GLU A 233 -17.15 12.12 -13.86
CA GLU A 233 -17.11 10.68 -13.57
C GLU A 233 -18.01 9.86 -14.51
N GLU A 234 -19.16 10.42 -14.91
CA GLU A 234 -20.13 9.73 -15.76
C GLU A 234 -19.98 10.13 -17.23
N LYS A 235 -19.81 11.42 -17.50
CA LYS A 235 -19.85 11.96 -18.87
C LYS A 235 -18.49 11.87 -19.57
N GLU A 236 -17.40 12.16 -18.86
CA GLU A 236 -16.06 12.32 -19.43
C GLU A 236 -14.95 11.69 -18.55
N PRO A 237 -15.01 10.36 -18.26
CA PRO A 237 -14.10 9.70 -17.31
C PRO A 237 -12.64 9.61 -17.79
N TYR A 238 -12.39 9.85 -19.09
CA TYR A 238 -11.05 9.83 -19.68
C TYR A 238 -10.44 11.23 -19.85
N CYS A 239 -11.14 12.29 -19.45
CA CYS A 239 -10.59 13.61 -19.57
C CYS A 239 -9.53 13.85 -18.48
N PRO A 240 -8.28 14.21 -18.83
CA PRO A 240 -7.22 14.41 -17.85
C PRO A 240 -7.24 15.78 -17.17
N ASN A 241 -8.19 16.67 -17.49
CA ASN A 241 -8.26 18.03 -16.96
C ASN A 241 -9.25 18.13 -15.80
N PHE A 242 -8.74 18.30 -14.59
CA PHE A 242 -9.54 18.41 -13.37
C PHE A 242 -9.61 19.87 -12.92
N ARG A 243 -10.80 20.38 -12.59
CA ARG A 243 -10.93 21.71 -11.97
C ARG A 243 -10.55 21.61 -10.49
N LEU A 244 -9.82 22.59 -9.95
CA LEU A 244 -9.45 22.60 -8.53
C LEU A 244 -10.69 22.62 -7.62
N GLY A 245 -11.73 23.37 -7.99
CA GLY A 245 -13.01 23.36 -7.27
C GLY A 245 -13.68 21.99 -7.24
N TYR A 246 -13.61 21.23 -8.35
CA TYR A 246 -14.13 19.87 -8.40
C TYR A 246 -13.36 18.91 -7.49
N ILE A 247 -12.02 19.03 -7.46
CA ILE A 247 -11.17 18.24 -6.56
C ILE A 247 -11.50 18.53 -5.10
N ALA A 248 -11.63 19.81 -4.72
CA ALA A 248 -11.96 20.20 -3.36
C ALA A 248 -13.36 19.72 -2.94
N ASP A 249 -14.36 19.89 -3.81
CA ASP A 249 -15.73 19.43 -3.57
C ASP A 249 -15.80 17.90 -3.39
N LYS A 250 -15.15 17.13 -4.29
CA LYS A 250 -15.10 15.66 -4.18
C LYS A 250 -14.28 15.17 -2.97
N ALA A 251 -13.36 15.98 -2.46
CA ALA A 251 -12.66 15.73 -1.20
C ALA A 251 -13.45 16.18 0.05
N ASN A 252 -14.68 16.69 -0.13
CA ASN A 252 -15.53 17.25 0.92
C ASN A 252 -14.85 18.39 1.70
N GLU A 253 -14.26 19.33 0.97
CA GLU A 253 -13.55 20.51 1.49
C GLU A 253 -14.15 21.82 0.96
N ASP A 254 -14.18 22.85 1.82
CA ASP A 254 -14.47 24.21 1.38
C ASP A 254 -13.20 24.84 0.79
N PHE A 255 -13.30 25.27 -0.47
CA PHE A 255 -12.20 25.92 -1.18
C PHE A 255 -11.76 27.22 -0.48
N THR A 256 -12.68 27.94 0.15
CA THR A 256 -12.38 29.19 0.87
C THR A 256 -11.51 28.93 2.10
N GLU A 257 -11.78 27.85 2.82
CA GLU A 257 -10.99 27.41 3.98
C GLU A 257 -9.59 26.95 3.53
N LEU A 258 -9.50 26.24 2.39
CA LEU A 258 -8.23 25.84 1.78
C LEU A 258 -7.41 27.06 1.32
N CYS A 259 -8.02 28.13 0.82
CA CYS A 259 -7.32 29.38 0.53
C CYS A 259 -6.71 30.03 1.78
N ARG A 260 -7.34 29.87 2.95
CA ARG A 260 -6.86 30.43 4.21
C ARG A 260 -5.74 29.61 4.84
N THR A 261 -5.98 28.32 5.04
CA THR A 261 -5.11 27.43 5.83
C THR A 261 -4.17 26.60 4.98
N GLY A 262 -4.54 26.37 3.71
CA GLY A 262 -3.93 25.35 2.87
C GLY A 262 -4.35 23.94 3.28
N GLY A 263 -3.96 22.96 2.46
CA GLY A 263 -4.21 21.55 2.76
C GLY A 263 -3.50 20.63 1.77
N VAL A 264 -3.47 19.34 2.11
CA VAL A 264 -2.93 18.30 1.25
C VAL A 264 -4.06 17.40 0.79
N ILE A 265 -4.28 17.30 -0.51
CA ILE A 265 -5.33 16.46 -1.11
C ILE A 265 -4.68 15.37 -1.94
N GLY A 266 -5.04 14.12 -1.65
CA GLY A 266 -4.67 12.96 -2.44
C GLY A 266 -5.61 12.79 -3.63
N VAL A 267 -5.02 12.68 -4.82
CA VAL A 267 -5.70 12.32 -6.07
C VAL A 267 -5.35 10.86 -6.35
N PHE A 268 -6.27 9.96 -6.03
CA PHE A 268 -6.06 8.52 -6.18
C PHE A 268 -6.52 8.08 -7.57
N ILE A 269 -5.63 7.43 -8.32
CA ILE A 269 -5.92 6.83 -9.62
C ILE A 269 -5.86 5.32 -9.46
N ASN A 270 -7.01 4.67 -9.46
CA ASN A 270 -7.14 3.23 -9.27
C ASN A 270 -7.36 2.52 -10.61
N TRP A 271 -6.46 1.61 -10.94
CA TRP A 271 -6.51 0.74 -12.11
C TRP A 271 -6.85 -0.69 -11.70
N LYS A 272 -8.12 -1.07 -11.80
CA LYS A 272 -8.56 -2.45 -11.55
C LYS A 272 -8.87 -3.13 -12.87
N CYS A 273 -7.91 -3.89 -13.39
CA CYS A 273 -7.95 -4.40 -14.75
C CYS A 273 -8.09 -5.92 -14.79
N ASN A 274 -9.10 -6.38 -15.51
CA ASN A 274 -9.24 -7.78 -15.88
C ASN A 274 -8.69 -7.96 -17.30
N LEU A 275 -7.49 -8.52 -17.41
CA LEU A 275 -6.77 -8.69 -18.68
C LEU A 275 -7.24 -9.92 -19.49
N ASP A 276 -8.24 -10.65 -19.00
CA ASP A 276 -8.94 -11.66 -19.79
C ASP A 276 -9.99 -11.05 -20.72
N LEU A 277 -10.43 -9.83 -20.38
CA LEU A 277 -11.28 -9.01 -21.23
C LEU A 277 -10.42 -8.13 -22.13
N ASP A 278 -11.08 -7.48 -23.09
CA ASP A 278 -10.38 -6.53 -23.95
C ASP A 278 -9.67 -5.43 -23.13
N PRO A 279 -8.39 -5.13 -23.41
CA PRO A 279 -7.62 -4.12 -22.67
C PRO A 279 -8.24 -2.72 -22.64
N SER A 280 -9.16 -2.38 -23.56
CA SER A 280 -9.91 -1.12 -23.53
C SER A 280 -10.86 -0.99 -22.33
N ASN A 281 -11.23 -2.09 -21.69
CA ASN A 281 -12.03 -2.10 -20.46
C ASN A 281 -11.20 -1.81 -19.21
N CYS A 282 -9.88 -1.78 -19.31
CA CYS A 282 -8.99 -1.31 -18.25
C CYS A 282 -9.01 0.22 -18.24
N LYS A 283 -9.82 0.79 -17.35
CA LYS A 283 -10.05 2.24 -17.22
C LYS A 283 -9.60 2.72 -15.84
N PRO A 284 -9.06 3.95 -15.72
CA PRO A 284 -8.76 4.53 -14.44
C PRO A 284 -10.05 4.94 -13.73
N THR A 285 -10.07 4.82 -12.41
CA THR A 285 -11.11 5.40 -11.54
C THR A 285 -10.45 6.37 -10.58
N TYR A 286 -11.06 7.53 -10.39
CA TYR A 286 -10.48 8.62 -9.61
C TYR A 286 -11.24 8.82 -8.30
N SER A 287 -10.51 9.01 -7.22
CA SER A 287 -11.09 9.41 -5.93
C SER A 287 -10.21 10.47 -5.27
N PHE A 288 -10.84 11.35 -4.48
CA PHE A 288 -10.18 12.51 -3.90
C PHE A 288 -10.37 12.49 -2.38
N ARG A 289 -9.31 12.72 -1.62
CA ARG A 289 -9.38 12.71 -0.14
C ARG A 289 -8.34 13.65 0.44
N ARG A 290 -8.69 14.38 1.50
CA ARG A 290 -7.71 15.13 2.29
C ARG A 290 -6.74 14.18 3.02
N LEU A 291 -5.43 14.45 2.95
CA LEU A 291 -4.37 13.63 3.55
C LEU A 291 -3.85 14.20 4.87
N ASP A 292 -3.87 15.53 5.05
CA ASP A 292 -3.49 16.16 6.32
C ASP A 292 -4.61 16.06 7.36
N LEU A 293 -4.24 16.02 8.64
CA LEU A 293 -5.20 15.91 9.75
C LEU A 293 -5.99 17.23 9.91
N ARG A 294 -7.33 17.15 9.91
CA ARG A 294 -8.21 18.28 10.22
C ARG A 294 -8.29 18.47 11.73
N LYS A 295 -7.81 19.63 12.22
CA LYS A 295 -8.05 20.27 13.53
C LYS A 295 -7.22 19.82 14.74
N ASP A 296 -7.02 20.82 15.61
CA ASP A 296 -6.54 20.85 17.01
C ASP A 296 -5.04 21.11 17.28
N GLN A 297 -4.20 21.21 16.25
CA GLN A 297 -2.78 21.55 16.43
C GLN A 297 -2.44 22.90 15.82
N ALA A 298 -1.58 23.67 16.52
CA ALA A 298 -1.14 25.01 16.14
C ALA A 298 -0.47 25.12 14.75
N ASN A 299 -0.23 24.00 14.07
CA ASN A 299 0.34 23.89 12.72
C ASN A 299 -0.60 23.26 11.69
N SER A 300 -1.92 23.24 11.90
CA SER A 300 -2.87 22.70 10.92
C SER A 300 -2.88 23.51 9.62
N GLY A 301 -2.83 22.81 8.48
CA GLY A 301 -2.81 23.39 7.14
C GLY A 301 -1.54 23.06 6.36
N TYR A 302 -1.40 23.64 5.17
CA TYR A 302 -0.22 23.47 4.33
C TYR A 302 0.34 24.82 3.92
N TYR A 303 1.57 25.09 4.35
CA TYR A 303 2.32 26.25 3.93
C TYR A 303 3.81 25.92 3.83
N TYR A 304 4.53 26.68 3.01
CA TYR A 304 5.97 26.61 2.89
C TYR A 304 6.56 28.00 2.67
N ARG A 305 7.87 28.13 2.92
CA ARG A 305 8.60 29.39 2.77
C ARG A 305 9.62 29.26 1.67
N PHE A 306 9.77 30.31 0.88
CA PHE A 306 10.85 30.45 -0.09
C PHE A 306 11.23 31.92 -0.21
N ALA A 307 12.43 32.18 -0.73
CA ALA A 307 12.93 33.54 -0.91
C ALA A 307 13.30 33.79 -2.36
N LYS A 308 13.05 35.01 -2.83
CA LYS A 308 13.57 35.52 -4.11
C LYS A 308 14.72 36.46 -3.79
N PHE A 309 15.94 36.08 -4.17
CA PHE A 309 17.15 36.88 -3.94
C PHE A 309 17.37 37.85 -5.10
N TYR A 310 17.80 39.07 -4.79
CA TYR A 310 18.15 40.10 -5.76
C TYR A 310 19.17 41.08 -5.15
N SER A 311 19.85 41.84 -6.00
CA SER A 311 20.74 42.92 -5.57
C SER A 311 20.06 44.26 -5.82
N ARG A 312 20.04 45.12 -4.80
CA ARG A 312 19.50 46.48 -4.87
C ARG A 312 20.57 47.44 -4.37
N ASP A 313 21.00 48.37 -5.22
CA ASP A 313 22.05 49.36 -4.91
C ASP A 313 23.36 48.74 -4.36
N GLY A 314 23.74 47.56 -4.88
CA GLY A 314 24.93 46.81 -4.45
C GLY A 314 24.77 46.03 -3.15
N VAL A 315 23.58 46.06 -2.53
CA VAL A 315 23.25 45.32 -1.31
C VAL A 315 22.41 44.09 -1.67
N GLU A 316 22.87 42.92 -1.23
CA GLU A 316 22.11 41.68 -1.36
C GLU A 316 20.84 41.74 -0.50
N SER A 317 19.70 41.59 -1.17
CA SER A 317 18.38 41.63 -0.57
C SER A 317 17.57 40.41 -0.98
N ARG A 318 16.54 40.08 -0.22
CA ARG A 318 15.59 39.04 -0.57
C ARG A 318 14.16 39.42 -0.24
N THR A 319 13.23 38.92 -1.03
CA THR A 319 11.81 38.91 -0.68
C THR A 319 11.47 37.53 -0.16
N LEU A 320 11.15 37.44 1.13
CA LEU A 320 10.69 36.22 1.76
C LEU A 320 9.18 36.06 1.53
N ILE A 321 8.78 34.90 1.05
CA ILE A 321 7.38 34.57 0.76
C ILE A 321 7.01 33.35 1.57
N LYS A 322 5.99 33.49 2.42
CA LYS A 322 5.29 32.38 3.04
C LYS A 322 4.01 32.11 2.26
N ALA A 323 3.96 30.98 1.58
CA ALA A 323 2.87 30.60 0.70
C ALA A 323 1.98 29.55 1.36
N TYR A 324 0.67 29.82 1.37
CA TYR A 324 -0.38 28.88 1.76
C TYR A 324 -1.11 28.41 0.51
N GLY A 325 -1.49 27.15 0.48
CA GLY A 325 -2.12 26.61 -0.71
C GLY A 325 -2.48 25.15 -0.62
N ILE A 326 -2.84 24.57 -1.76
CA ILE A 326 -3.19 23.16 -1.86
C ILE A 326 -2.01 22.40 -2.45
N ARG A 327 -1.59 21.32 -1.78
CA ARG A 327 -0.70 20.32 -2.35
C ARG A 327 -1.52 19.13 -2.82
N LEU A 328 -1.36 18.76 -4.08
CA LEU A 328 -1.98 17.58 -4.69
C LEU A 328 -0.94 16.47 -4.78
N ASP A 329 -1.24 15.35 -4.14
CA ASP A 329 -0.43 14.13 -4.20
C ASP A 329 -1.17 13.11 -5.08
N VAL A 330 -0.67 12.85 -6.28
CA VAL A 330 -1.24 11.90 -7.24
C VAL A 330 -0.72 10.51 -6.92
N ILE A 331 -1.61 9.67 -6.39
CA ILE A 331 -1.27 8.33 -5.91
C ILE A 331 -1.90 7.31 -6.85
N VAL A 332 -1.07 6.48 -7.48
CA VAL A 332 -1.52 5.49 -8.46
C VAL A 332 -1.52 4.11 -7.82
N HIS A 333 -2.67 3.44 -7.88
CA HIS A 333 -2.80 2.04 -7.52
C HIS A 333 -3.16 1.25 -8.77
N GLY A 334 -2.61 0.05 -8.90
CA GLY A 334 -3.02 -0.85 -9.95
C GLY A 334 -3.02 -2.31 -9.52
N HIS A 335 -4.04 -3.01 -9.99
CA HIS A 335 -4.25 -4.42 -9.80
C HIS A 335 -4.71 -4.99 -11.12
N ALA A 336 -3.88 -5.84 -11.72
CA ALA A 336 -4.21 -6.56 -12.94
C ALA A 336 -4.30 -8.05 -12.64
N GLY A 337 -5.33 -8.71 -13.20
CA GLY A 337 -5.47 -10.16 -13.19
C GLY A 337 -5.54 -10.69 -14.62
N LYS A 338 -4.83 -11.79 -14.90
CA LYS A 338 -4.88 -12.51 -16.18
C LYS A 338 -4.92 -14.01 -15.93
N PHE A 339 -5.71 -14.74 -16.71
CA PHE A 339 -5.81 -16.18 -16.66
C PHE A 339 -4.43 -16.84 -16.70
N SER A 340 -4.21 -17.78 -15.79
CA SER A 340 -3.01 -18.59 -15.75
C SER A 340 -3.34 -20.03 -15.35
N PRO A 341 -2.76 -21.03 -16.04
CA PRO A 341 -3.05 -22.43 -15.74
C PRO A 341 -2.56 -22.85 -14.35
N ILE A 342 -1.46 -22.28 -13.86
CA ILE A 342 -0.86 -22.66 -12.56
C ILE A 342 -1.82 -22.43 -11.39
N PRO A 343 -2.30 -21.19 -11.11
CA PRO A 343 -3.24 -20.97 -10.00
C PRO A 343 -4.58 -21.68 -10.23
N THR A 344 -5.01 -21.82 -11.48
CA THR A 344 -6.22 -22.59 -11.83
C THR A 344 -6.11 -24.06 -11.39
N ILE A 345 -4.99 -24.73 -11.67
CA ILE A 345 -4.75 -26.12 -11.26
C ILE A 345 -4.69 -26.21 -9.73
N ILE A 346 -3.96 -25.32 -9.06
CA ILE A 346 -3.84 -25.31 -7.59
C ILE A 346 -5.22 -25.15 -6.94
N SER A 347 -6.03 -24.19 -7.40
CA SER A 347 -7.39 -23.99 -6.88
C SER A 347 -8.33 -25.15 -7.18
N THR A 348 -8.17 -25.81 -8.33
CA THR A 348 -8.95 -27.00 -8.70
C THR A 348 -8.59 -28.19 -7.81
N VAL A 349 -7.29 -28.45 -7.59
CA VAL A 349 -6.81 -29.51 -6.67
C VAL A 349 -7.30 -29.23 -5.26
N THR A 350 -7.21 -27.97 -4.81
CA THR A 350 -7.71 -27.58 -3.48
C THR A 350 -9.22 -27.81 -3.36
N ALA A 351 -10.00 -27.49 -4.40
CA ALA A 351 -11.44 -27.75 -4.44
C ALA A 351 -11.76 -29.26 -4.37
N LEU A 352 -11.05 -30.09 -5.15
CA LEU A 352 -11.20 -31.55 -5.15
C LEU A 352 -10.84 -32.16 -3.79
N GLY A 353 -9.73 -31.73 -3.18
CA GLY A 353 -9.34 -32.15 -1.84
C GLY A 353 -10.36 -31.76 -0.78
N SER A 354 -10.95 -30.56 -0.90
CA SER A 354 -11.96 -30.06 0.05
C SER A 354 -13.28 -30.83 0.00
N VAL A 355 -13.62 -31.48 -1.13
CA VAL A 355 -14.77 -32.41 -1.19
C VAL A 355 -14.55 -33.59 -0.24
N GLY A 356 -13.32 -33.99 0.04
CA GLY A 356 -12.99 -35.01 1.03
C GLY A 356 -13.43 -34.67 2.45
N ILE A 357 -13.57 -33.39 2.82
CA ILE A 357 -14.12 -33.00 4.13
C ILE A 357 -15.58 -33.47 4.28
N CYS A 358 -16.31 -33.62 3.17
CA CYS A 358 -17.69 -34.11 3.18
C CYS A 358 -17.79 -35.55 3.71
N THR A 359 -16.78 -36.40 3.44
CA THR A 359 -16.79 -37.80 3.89
C THR A 359 -16.58 -37.87 5.40
N ILE A 360 -15.66 -37.09 5.96
CA ILE A 360 -15.42 -36.99 7.41
C ILE A 360 -16.69 -36.53 8.14
N PHE A 361 -17.35 -35.48 7.61
CA PHE A 361 -18.58 -34.97 8.19
C PHE A 361 -19.72 -35.99 8.12
N CYS A 362 -19.88 -36.69 6.99
CA CYS A 362 -20.92 -37.71 6.85
C CYS A 362 -20.61 -38.98 7.65
N ASP A 363 -19.34 -39.32 7.84
CA ASP A 363 -18.91 -40.40 8.72
C ASP A 363 -19.24 -40.10 10.18
N TRP A 364 -19.01 -38.86 10.63
CA TRP A 364 -19.42 -38.42 11.96
C TRP A 364 -20.94 -38.50 12.13
N ILE A 365 -21.72 -38.08 11.14
CA ILE A 365 -23.19 -38.19 11.18
C ILE A 365 -23.63 -39.67 11.19
N LEU A 366 -23.02 -40.50 10.35
CA LEU A 366 -23.32 -41.93 10.25
C LEU A 366 -23.13 -42.61 11.60
N LEU A 367 -21.95 -42.47 12.19
CA LEU A 367 -21.58 -43.13 13.45
C LEU A 367 -22.33 -42.55 14.66
N THR A 368 -22.63 -41.25 14.68
CA THR A 368 -23.27 -40.62 15.86
C THR A 368 -24.80 -40.75 15.84
N PHE A 369 -25.45 -40.61 14.69
CA PHE A 369 -26.92 -40.45 14.63
C PHE A 369 -27.65 -41.59 13.92
N ILE A 370 -26.98 -42.33 13.03
CA ILE A 370 -27.61 -43.36 12.19
C ILE A 370 -27.27 -44.78 12.66
N ASP A 371 -26.11 -44.97 13.28
CA ASP A 371 -25.62 -46.26 13.76
C ASP A 371 -26.26 -46.73 15.07
N LYS A 372 -27.60 -46.73 15.14
CA LYS A 372 -28.34 -47.08 16.37
C LYS A 372 -28.26 -48.55 16.78
N ASN A 373 -27.86 -49.43 15.85
CA ASN A 373 -27.78 -50.89 16.07
C ASN A 373 -26.37 -51.44 15.80
N GLU A 374 -25.34 -50.60 15.77
CA GLU A 374 -23.93 -50.97 15.52
C GLU A 374 -23.62 -51.69 14.18
N VAL A 375 -24.63 -51.82 13.31
CA VAL A 375 -24.52 -52.49 12.01
C VAL A 375 -23.49 -51.83 11.08
N TYR A 376 -23.27 -50.51 11.21
CA TYR A 376 -22.32 -49.80 10.37
C TYR A 376 -20.92 -49.72 10.99
N SER A 377 -20.80 -49.67 12.32
CA SER A 377 -19.51 -49.73 13.02
C SER A 377 -18.86 -51.10 12.88
N ASP A 378 -19.60 -52.20 13.06
CA ASP A 378 -19.11 -53.59 12.90
C ASP A 378 -18.55 -53.87 11.50
N ARG A 379 -19.05 -53.16 10.48
CA ARG A 379 -18.60 -53.31 9.09
C ARG A 379 -17.48 -52.36 8.70
N LYS A 380 -17.29 -51.29 9.48
CA LYS A 380 -16.29 -50.26 9.22
C LYS A 380 -14.99 -50.53 9.98
N PHE A 381 -15.09 -51.09 11.19
CA PHE A 381 -13.96 -51.35 12.07
C PHE A 381 -13.80 -52.86 12.26
N ASP A 382 -12.62 -53.37 11.92
CA ASP A 382 -12.23 -54.73 12.29
C ASP A 382 -11.48 -54.66 13.62
N GLU A 383 -12.04 -55.25 14.68
CA GLU A 383 -11.37 -55.32 15.98
C GLU A 383 -10.18 -56.29 15.92
N VAL A 384 -8.97 -55.76 16.02
CA VAL A 384 -7.75 -56.58 16.09
C VAL A 384 -7.39 -56.79 17.55
N ILE A 385 -7.79 -57.94 18.11
CA ILE A 385 -7.25 -58.39 19.39
C ILE A 385 -5.82 -58.85 19.13
N LYS A 386 -4.84 -58.05 19.58
CA LYS A 386 -3.46 -58.53 19.69
C LYS A 386 -3.42 -59.55 20.81
N GLU A 387 -3.55 -60.84 20.46
CA GLU A 387 -3.12 -61.89 21.37
C GLU A 387 -1.64 -61.62 21.72
N PRO A 388 -1.25 -61.60 23.01
CA PRO A 388 0.16 -61.52 23.36
C PRO A 388 0.83 -62.72 22.69
N ALA A 389 1.76 -62.45 21.77
CA ALA A 389 2.55 -63.49 21.14
C ALA A 389 3.13 -64.35 22.26
N ALA A 390 2.69 -65.61 22.33
CA ALA A 390 3.27 -66.58 23.24
C ALA A 390 4.79 -66.57 22.99
N PRO A 391 5.63 -66.40 24.04
CA PRO A 391 7.06 -66.45 23.85
C PRO A 391 7.40 -67.84 23.29
N LEU A 392 7.97 -67.87 22.09
CA LEU A 392 8.63 -69.06 21.57
C LEU A 392 9.64 -69.53 22.63
N PRO A 393 9.66 -70.82 23.01
CA PRO A 393 10.62 -71.29 24.00
C PRO A 393 12.02 -71.10 23.43
N THR A 394 12.79 -70.28 24.15
CA THR A 394 14.22 -70.13 23.91
C THR A 394 14.88 -71.41 24.39
N GLU A 395 15.18 -72.33 23.47
CA GLU A 395 16.17 -73.39 23.71
C GLU A 395 17.55 -72.74 23.79
N LEU A 396 17.94 -72.45 25.02
CA LEU A 396 19.24 -71.95 25.41
C LEU A 396 20.21 -73.15 25.50
N SER A 397 21.07 -73.32 24.50
CA SER A 397 22.28 -74.14 24.66
C SER A 397 23.46 -73.20 24.95
N TYR A 398 23.94 -73.25 26.19
CA TYR A 398 25.17 -72.61 26.64
C TYR A 398 26.39 -73.31 26.02
N ILE A 399 27.33 -72.53 25.47
CA ILE A 399 28.76 -72.77 25.68
C ILE A 399 29.41 -71.43 26.04
N ASP A 400 30.18 -71.49 27.13
CA ASP A 400 30.82 -70.43 27.90
C ASP A 400 31.82 -69.53 27.16
N SER A 401 31.92 -68.31 27.73
CA SER A 401 33.14 -67.55 28.04
C SER A 401 34.10 -67.12 26.93
N PHE A 402 34.21 -65.80 26.77
CA PHE A 402 35.41 -64.93 26.86
C PHE A 402 34.95 -63.57 26.30
N GLY A 403 34.61 -62.54 27.09
CA GLY A 403 35.52 -61.80 27.94
C GLY A 403 36.18 -60.67 27.13
N SER A 404 35.62 -59.44 27.16
CA SER A 404 36.38 -58.18 27.32
C SER A 404 35.48 -56.94 27.25
N ASN A 405 35.75 -56.05 28.21
CA ASN A 405 35.14 -54.75 28.52
C ASN A 405 35.26 -53.68 27.43
N HIS A 406 34.24 -52.81 27.34
CA HIS A 406 34.31 -51.33 27.32
C HIS A 406 32.86 -50.80 27.13
N SER A 407 32.17 -50.40 28.20
CA SER A 407 32.09 -49.05 28.81
C SER A 407 31.45 -47.97 27.91
N ASP A 408 30.18 -47.68 28.22
CA ASP A 408 29.65 -46.37 28.62
C ASP A 408 29.33 -45.24 27.62
N LEU A 409 28.31 -44.48 28.08
CA LEU A 409 27.76 -43.18 27.68
C LEU A 409 26.87 -43.13 26.42
N SER A 410 25.82 -42.32 26.35
CA SER A 410 24.96 -41.60 27.31
C SER A 410 23.97 -40.81 26.43
N ASP A 411 22.74 -40.64 26.94
CA ASP A 411 21.80 -39.53 26.73
C ASP A 411 21.43 -39.12 25.28
N GLY A 412 20.15 -39.07 24.90
CA GLY A 412 19.10 -38.31 25.56
C GLY A 412 18.96 -36.95 24.86
N VAL A 413 18.02 -36.84 23.92
CA VAL A 413 17.51 -35.54 23.44
C VAL A 413 15.99 -35.67 23.20
N PRO A 414 15.15 -34.87 23.88
CA PRO A 414 13.72 -34.84 23.65
C PRO A 414 13.34 -33.82 22.57
N LEU A 415 12.26 -34.11 21.85
CA LEU A 415 11.27 -33.14 21.40
C LEU A 415 9.87 -33.74 21.61
#